data_AF-A0A2X1KYF9-F1
#
_entry.id   AF-A0A2X1KYF9-F1
#
_cell.length_a   1.000
_cell.length_b   1.000
_cell.length_c   1.000
_cell.angle_alpha   90.00
_cell.angle_beta   90.00
_cell.angle_gamma   90.00
#
_symmetry.space_group_name_H-M   'P 1'
#
loop_
_entity.id
_entity.type
_entity.pdbx_description
1 polymer ?
#
loop_
_entity_poly.entity_id
_entity_poly.type
_entity_poly.pdbx_seq_one_letter_code
_entity_poly.pdbx_strand_id
1 'polypeptide(L)'
;MNNWTLFFWAWWVAWSPFVGLFLARISRGRTIRQFVLGTLIIPFTFTLLWLSVFGNSALYEIIHGGAAFAEEAMVHPERGFYSLLAQYPAFTFSASVATITGLPVLCDLGGLRGAGAGEFHLAA
;
A
#
# COMPACT_ATOMS: atom_id res chain seq x y z
N MET A 1 21.72 17.99 4.43
CA MET A 1 21.18 16.73 3.85
C MET A 1 19.78 17.01 3.31
N ASN A 2 19.41 16.42 2.18
CA ASN A 2 18.04 16.47 1.65
C ASN A 2 17.07 15.81 2.67
N ASN A 3 16.04 16.51 3.14
CA ASN A 3 15.09 16.05 4.18
C ASN A 3 14.53 14.65 3.87
N TRP A 4 14.34 14.33 2.59
CA TRP A 4 13.89 13.03 2.12
C TRP A 4 14.80 11.88 2.57
N THR A 5 16.10 11.99 2.35
CA THR A 5 17.04 10.88 2.61
C THR A 5 17.06 10.51 4.08
N LEU A 6 17.18 11.49 4.99
CA LEU A 6 17.20 11.23 6.43
C LEU A 6 15.86 10.70 6.95
N PHE A 7 14.74 11.22 6.44
CA PHE A 7 13.41 10.72 6.79
C PHE A 7 13.27 9.23 6.47
N PHE A 8 13.63 8.80 5.26
CA PHE A 8 13.54 7.40 4.87
C PHE A 8 14.51 6.52 5.66
N TRP A 9 15.75 6.96 5.90
CA TRP A 9 16.68 6.21 6.75
C TRP A 9 16.14 6.00 8.17
N ALA A 10 15.62 7.04 8.81
CA ALA A 10 15.03 6.94 10.14
C ALA A 10 13.79 6.05 10.15
N TRP A 11 12.93 6.19 9.15
CA TRP A 11 11.75 5.36 8.95
C TRP A 11 12.09 3.87 8.85
N TRP A 12 13.07 3.51 8.00
CA TRP A 12 13.48 2.13 7.81
C TRP A 12 14.05 1.51 9.10
N VAL A 13 14.84 2.28 9.86
CA VAL A 13 15.38 1.83 11.14
C VAL A 13 14.27 1.58 12.16
N ALA A 14 13.27 2.47 12.25
CA ALA A 14 12.13 2.32 13.15
C ALA A 14 11.30 1.05 12.86
N TRP A 15 11.22 0.64 11.59
CA TRP A 15 10.45 -0.53 11.16
C TRP A 15 11.25 -1.85 11.16
N SER A 16 12.57 -1.78 11.17
CA SER A 16 13.48 -2.93 11.20
C SER A 16 13.13 -4.02 12.22
N PRO A 17 12.82 -3.73 13.51
CA PRO A 17 12.51 -4.79 14.48
C PRO A 17 11.25 -5.59 14.13
N PHE A 18 10.24 -4.93 13.54
CA PHE A 18 9.01 -5.60 13.10
C PHE A 18 9.27 -6.50 11.89
N VAL A 19 9.92 -5.96 10.85
CA VAL A 19 10.21 -6.69 9.61
C VAL A 19 11.15 -7.86 9.86
N GLY A 20 12.17 -7.66 10.70
CA GLY A 20 13.12 -8.72 11.08
C GLY A 20 12.45 -9.90 11.78
N LEU A 21 11.55 -9.64 12.73
CA LEU A 21 10.80 -10.70 13.42
C LEU A 21 9.87 -11.45 12.47
N PHE A 22 9.18 -10.74 11.58
CA PHE A 22 8.30 -11.34 10.57
C PHE A 22 9.06 -12.27 9.62
N LEU A 23 10.17 -11.77 9.06
CA LEU A 23 11.04 -12.54 8.16
C LEU A 23 11.65 -13.76 8.84
N ALA A 24 12.07 -13.65 10.09
CA ALA A 24 12.60 -14.77 10.86
C ALA A 24 11.56 -15.88 11.08
N ARG A 25 10.28 -15.52 11.26
CA ARG A 25 9.19 -16.49 11.46
C ARG A 25 8.83 -17.27 10.19
N ILE A 26 8.78 -16.59 9.05
CA ILE A 26 8.40 -17.22 7.76
C ILE A 26 9.54 -18.02 7.15
N SER A 27 10.79 -17.75 7.53
CA SER A 27 11.98 -18.34 6.90
C SER A 27 12.51 -19.62 7.58
N ARG A 28 11.70 -20.27 8.44
CA ARG A 28 12.09 -21.53 9.10
C ARG A 28 12.41 -22.61 8.05
N GLY A 29 13.59 -23.23 8.19
CA GLY A 29 14.02 -24.35 7.36
C GLY A 29 14.65 -23.96 6.01
N ARG A 30 14.88 -22.67 5.72
CA ARG A 30 15.61 -22.22 4.53
C ARG A 30 17.07 -21.86 4.85
N THR A 31 17.95 -22.01 3.85
CA THR A 31 19.36 -21.59 3.99
C THR A 31 19.48 -20.06 4.03
N ILE A 32 20.52 -19.56 4.71
CA ILE A 32 20.78 -18.10 4.80
C ILE A 32 20.88 -17.47 3.41
N ARG A 33 21.50 -18.16 2.44
CA ARG A 33 21.64 -17.66 1.06
C ARG A 33 20.29 -17.51 0.35
N GLN A 34 19.42 -18.51 0.45
CA GLN A 34 18.07 -18.43 -0.14
C GLN A 34 17.21 -17.37 0.56
N PHE A 35 17.37 -17.23 1.88
CA PHE A 35 16.69 -16.21 2.67
C PHE A 35 17.08 -14.80 2.23
N VAL A 36 18.39 -14.50 2.15
CA VAL A 36 18.88 -13.17 1.74
C VAL A 36 18.47 -12.86 0.30
N LEU A 37 18.65 -13.80 -0.63
CA LEU A 37 18.25 -13.58 -2.03
C LEU A 37 16.73 -13.35 -2.17
N GLY A 38 15.90 -14.13 -1.49
CA GLY A 38 14.45 -13.93 -1.52
C GLY A 38 14.03 -12.59 -0.91
N THR A 39 14.64 -12.21 0.21
CA THR A 39 14.35 -10.96 0.93
C THR A 39 14.81 -9.72 0.16
N LEU A 40 15.82 -9.85 -0.70
CA LEU A 40 16.28 -8.74 -1.54
C LEU A 40 15.51 -8.67 -2.86
N ILE A 41 15.35 -9.80 -3.56
CA ILE A 41 14.79 -9.81 -4.92
C ILE A 41 13.30 -9.51 -4.91
N ILE A 42 12.51 -10.13 -4.02
CA ILE A 42 11.05 -9.97 -4.01
C ILE A 42 10.62 -8.50 -3.82
N PRO A 43 11.04 -7.80 -2.74
CA PRO A 43 10.64 -6.40 -2.55
C PRO A 43 11.30 -5.47 -3.57
N PHE A 44 12.50 -5.79 -4.07
CA PHE A 44 13.14 -5.00 -5.12
C PHE A 44 12.34 -5.05 -6.43
N THR A 45 11.98 -6.24 -6.91
CA THR A 45 11.17 -6.40 -8.12
C THR A 45 9.80 -5.76 -7.96
N PHE A 46 9.17 -5.89 -6.79
CA PHE A 46 7.91 -5.21 -6.49
C PHE A 46 8.06 -3.68 -6.59
N THR A 47 9.08 -3.12 -5.96
CA THR A 47 9.35 -1.67 -5.99
C THR A 47 9.63 -1.18 -7.41
N LEU A 48 10.40 -1.95 -8.17
CA LEU A 48 10.73 -1.64 -9.55
C LEU A 48 9.48 -1.66 -10.43
N LEU A 49 8.62 -2.68 -10.31
CA LEU A 49 7.36 -2.76 -11.03
C LEU A 49 6.44 -1.59 -10.66
N TRP A 50 6.32 -1.29 -9.37
CA TRP A 50 5.49 -0.19 -8.89
C TRP A 50 5.96 1.16 -9.45
N LEU A 51 7.24 1.49 -9.30
CA LEU A 51 7.81 2.73 -9.82
C LEU A 51 7.75 2.80 -11.34
N SER A 52 7.95 1.68 -12.04
CA SER A 52 7.89 1.65 -13.50
C SER A 52 6.47 1.89 -14.01
N VAL A 53 5.45 1.28 -13.40
CA VAL A 53 4.07 1.46 -13.82
C VAL A 53 3.59 2.87 -13.45
N PHE A 54 3.56 3.21 -12.15
CA PHE A 54 2.98 4.47 -11.70
C PHE A 54 3.85 5.68 -11.99
N GLY A 55 5.18 5.53 -11.90
CA GLY A 55 6.11 6.62 -12.21
C GLY A 55 6.11 6.95 -13.69
N ASN A 56 6.11 5.94 -14.58
CA ASN A 56 6.01 6.20 -16.02
C ASN A 56 4.65 6.78 -16.40
N SER A 57 3.55 6.32 -15.78
CA SER A 57 2.22 6.91 -15.95
C SER A 57 2.17 8.38 -15.54
N ALA A 58 2.71 8.73 -14.37
CA ALA A 58 2.76 10.12 -13.92
C ALA A 58 3.62 10.99 -14.84
N LEU A 59 4.79 10.49 -15.24
CA LEU A 59 5.67 11.21 -16.16
C LEU A 59 5.05 11.39 -17.54
N TYR A 60 4.38 10.36 -18.06
CA TYR A 60 3.67 10.44 -19.33
C TYR A 60 2.66 11.58 -19.31
N GLU A 61 1.85 11.68 -18.25
CA GLU A 61 0.84 12.73 -18.11
C GLU A 61 1.46 14.13 -18.05
N ILE A 62 2.54 14.30 -17.28
CA ILE A 62 3.24 15.59 -17.14
C ILE A 62 3.84 16.03 -18.48
N ILE A 63 4.46 15.12 -19.24
CA ILE A 63 5.13 15.43 -20.51
C ILE A 63 4.11 15.77 -21.62
N HIS A 64 2.91 15.20 -21.58
CA HIS A 64 1.86 15.45 -22.59
C HIS A 64 0.97 16.67 -22.29
N GLY A 65 1.35 17.52 -21.33
CA GLY A 65 0.69 18.79 -21.06
C GLY A 65 -0.10 18.86 -19.75
N GLY A 66 0.01 17.86 -18.87
CA GLY A 66 -0.61 17.81 -17.54
C GLY A 66 0.03 18.75 -16.50
N ALA A 67 0.21 20.03 -16.81
CA ALA A 67 0.82 21.01 -15.89
C ALA A 67 0.01 21.19 -14.59
N ALA A 68 -1.32 21.16 -14.69
CA ALA A 68 -2.21 21.22 -13.52
C ALA A 68 -2.08 19.99 -12.61
N PHE A 69 -1.84 18.81 -13.19
CA PHE A 69 -1.56 17.59 -12.42
C PHE A 69 -0.20 17.68 -11.71
N ALA A 70 0.83 18.22 -12.37
CA ALA A 70 2.14 18.42 -11.78
C ALA A 70 2.09 19.38 -10.59
N GLU A 71 1.37 20.50 -10.72
CA GLU A 71 1.20 21.48 -9.64
C GLU A 71 0.43 20.89 -8.45
N GLU A 72 -0.71 20.22 -8.69
CA GLU A 72 -1.48 19.56 -7.62
C GLU A 72 -0.64 18.49 -6.89
N ALA A 73 0.15 17.70 -7.62
CA ALA A 73 1.01 16.68 -7.03
C ALA A 73 2.16 17.28 -6.18
N MET A 74 2.59 18.50 -6.48
CA MET A 74 3.61 19.22 -5.70
C MET A 74 3.02 19.91 -4.46
N VAL A 75 1.83 20.49 -4.58
CA VAL A 75 1.16 21.20 -3.47
C VAL A 75 0.49 20.23 -2.49
N HIS A 76 -0.08 19.13 -3.02
CA HIS A 76 -0.79 18.10 -2.27
C HIS A 76 -0.28 16.69 -2.61
N PRO A 77 0.91 16.30 -2.10
CA PRO A 77 1.51 14.98 -2.37
C PRO A 77 0.60 13.81 -2.01
N GLU A 78 -0.23 13.95 -0.97
CA GLU A 78 -1.21 12.96 -0.52
C GLU A 78 -2.32 12.70 -1.54
N ARG A 79 -2.61 13.65 -2.42
CA ARG A 79 -3.62 13.53 -3.49
C ARG A 79 -3.05 13.07 -4.82
N GLY A 80 -1.73 13.23 -5.03
CA GLY A 80 -1.06 12.95 -6.30
C GLY A 80 -1.31 11.55 -6.87
N PHE A 81 -1.40 10.53 -6.00
CA PHE A 81 -1.72 9.16 -6.45
C PHE A 81 -3.17 9.02 -6.93
N TYR A 82 -4.12 9.67 -6.26
CA TYR A 82 -5.53 9.61 -6.61
C TYR A 82 -5.85 10.43 -7.85
N SER A 83 -5.21 11.60 -8.01
CA SER A 83 -5.34 12.42 -9.22
C SER A 83 -4.76 11.70 -10.44
N LEU A 84 -3.67 10.93 -10.28
CA LEU A 84 -3.14 10.08 -11.35
C LEU A 84 -4.12 8.97 -11.73
N LEU A 85 -4.74 8.32 -10.75
CA LEU A 85 -5.72 7.25 -11.00
C LEU A 85 -6.99 7.76 -11.69
N ALA A 86 -7.42 8.99 -11.41
CA ALA A 86 -8.60 9.61 -12.03
C ALA A 86 -8.45 9.81 -13.55
N GLN A 87 -7.22 9.87 -14.05
CA GLN A 87 -6.89 10.01 -15.47
C GLN A 87 -7.12 8.72 -16.28
N TYR A 88 -7.14 7.55 -15.61
CA TYR A 88 -7.28 6.26 -16.28
C TYR A 88 -8.73 5.73 -16.21
N PRO A 89 -9.33 5.32 -17.34
CA PRO A 89 -10.72 4.84 -17.40
C PRO A 89 -10.98 3.53 -16.64
N ALA A 90 -9.95 2.88 -16.10
CA ALA A 90 -10.03 1.67 -15.27
C ALA A 90 -10.36 1.94 -13.79
N PHE A 91 -10.64 3.19 -13.39
CA PHE A 91 -11.12 3.54 -12.06
C PHE A 91 -12.35 2.74 -11.63
N THR A 92 -13.27 2.44 -12.56
CA THR A 92 -14.44 1.60 -12.28
C THR A 92 -14.07 0.15 -11.95
N PHE A 93 -13.00 -0.39 -12.52
CA PHE A 93 -12.52 -1.75 -12.22
C PHE A 93 -11.80 -1.81 -10.87
N SER A 94 -10.92 -0.85 -10.56
CA SER A 94 -10.28 -0.80 -9.23
C SER A 94 -11.27 -0.44 -8.12
N ALA A 95 -12.24 0.46 -8.38
CA ALA A 95 -13.32 0.77 -7.45
C ALA A 95 -14.24 -0.42 -7.20
N SER A 96 -14.62 -1.18 -8.24
CA SER A 96 -15.46 -2.37 -8.08
C SER A 96 -14.74 -3.48 -7.30
N VAL A 97 -13.46 -3.74 -7.55
CA VAL A 97 -12.66 -4.70 -6.76
C VAL A 97 -12.51 -4.25 -5.30
N ALA A 98 -12.33 -2.94 -5.06
CA ALA A 98 -12.26 -2.39 -3.71
C ALA A 98 -13.60 -2.51 -2.96
N THR A 99 -14.73 -2.27 -3.63
CA THR A 99 -16.08 -2.46 -3.04
C THR A 99 -16.36 -3.94 -2.78
N ILE A 100 -16.02 -4.84 -3.70
CA ILE A 100 -16.24 -6.28 -3.56
C ILE A 100 -15.36 -6.88 -2.45
N THR A 101 -14.17 -6.32 -2.20
CA THR A 101 -13.31 -6.79 -1.11
C THR A 101 -13.69 -6.15 0.24
N GLY A 102 -14.13 -4.89 0.24
CA GLY A 102 -14.49 -4.14 1.45
C GLY A 102 -15.87 -4.49 2.01
N LEU A 103 -16.84 -4.80 1.14
CA LEU A 103 -18.22 -5.09 1.55
C LEU A 103 -18.36 -6.38 2.39
N PRO A 104 -17.67 -7.50 2.08
CA PRO A 104 -17.70 -8.70 2.92
C PRO A 104 -17.11 -8.45 4.32
N VAL A 105 -16.04 -7.67 4.43
CA VAL A 105 -15.41 -7.33 5.72
C VAL A 105 -16.32 -6.45 6.58
N LEU A 106 -17.04 -5.51 5.96
CA LEU A 106 -18.03 -4.67 6.65
C LEU A 106 -19.28 -5.44 7.04
N CYS A 107 -19.76 -6.35 6.20
CA CYS A 107 -20.89 -7.25 6.53
C CYS A 107 -20.53 -8.22 7.67
N ASP A 108 -19.30 -8.73 7.71
CA ASP A 108 -18.83 -9.61 8.79
C ASP A 108 -18.70 -8.84 10.13
N LEU A 109 -18.16 -7.62 10.11
CA LEU A 109 -18.10 -6.74 11.28
C LEU A 109 -19.48 -6.27 11.77
N GLY A 110 -20.43 -6.05 10.87
CA GLY A 110 -21.83 -5.74 11.19
C GLY A 110 -22.55 -6.95 11.82
N GLY A 111 -22.29 -8.16 11.33
CA GLY A 111 -22.80 -9.41 11.89
C GLY A 111 -22.26 -9.70 13.30
N LEU A 112 -20.97 -9.45 13.54
CA LEU A 112 -20.35 -9.62 14.86
C LEU A 112 -20.85 -8.57 15.88
N ARG A 113 -21.11 -7.33 15.46
CA ARG A 113 -21.74 -6.31 16.31
C ARG A 113 -23.22 -6.60 16.61
N GLY A 114 -23.94 -7.24 15.68
CA GLY A 114 -25.32 -7.68 15.89
C GLY A 114 -25.44 -8.91 16.81
N ALA A 115 -24.50 -9.85 16.72
CA ALA A 115 -24.46 -11.03 17.58
C ALA A 115 -24.12 -10.68 19.04
N GLY A 116 -23.19 -9.75 19.28
CA GLY A 116 -22.80 -9.34 20.65
C GLY A 116 -23.81 -8.45 21.38
N ALA A 117 -24.74 -7.79 20.65
CA ALA A 117 -25.76 -6.94 21.26
C ALA A 117 -27.01 -7.72 21.73
N GLY A 118 -27.26 -8.90 21.16
CA GLY A 118 -28.38 -9.76 21.56
C GLY A 118 -28.12 -10.62 22.80
N GLU A 119 -26.86 -10.93 23.10
CA GLU A 119 -26.49 -11.80 24.24
C GLU A 119 -26.36 -11.04 25.56
N PHE A 120 -26.09 -9.72 25.55
CA PHE A 120 -25.93 -8.93 26.77
C PHE A 120 -27.25 -8.62 27.50
N HIS A 121 -28.40 -8.80 26.85
CA HIS A 121 -29.72 -8.57 27.44
C HIS A 121 -30.39 -9.83 28.01
N LEU A 122 -29.81 -11.03 27.81
CA LEU A 122 -30.31 -12.30 28.35
C LEU A 122 -29.57 -12.77 29.61
N ALA A 123 -28.52 -12.06 30.03
CA ALA A 123 -27.68 -12.40 31.19
C ALA A 123 -27.73 -11.37 32.33
N ALA A 124 -28.75 -10.52 32.39
CA ALA A 124 -28.99 -9.55 33.48
C ALA A 124 -30.39 -9.73 34.09
#